data_AF-A0A7C8D0S0-F1
#
_entry.id   AF-A0A7C8D0S0-F1
#
_cell.length_a   1.000
_cell.length_b   1.000
_cell.length_c   1.000
_cell.angle_alpha   90.00
_cell.angle_beta   90.00
_cell.angle_gamma   90.00
#
_symmetry.space_group_name_H-M   'P 1'
#
loop_
_entity.id
_entity.type
_entity.pdbx_description
1 polymer ?
#
loop_
_entity_poly.entity_id
_entity_poly.type
_entity_poly.pdbx_seq_one_letter_code
_entity_poly.pdbx_strand_id
1 'polypeptide(L)'
;MDQYHQSVSFLSYRRFFYLKLSSALVLICLAAYLTHEPIAGHIGSTWLGYTLGGVSAGLVLFLLWFGIQKRRYGQGTPLSGWLSGHVYLGGALVIVATLHSGFELGPNLHSLTWLLMVMTVLSGVIGVIVYCRYPALLSASRRGLTDSEMLVQVDALDLQCEGLGATLGNDVSDALSQSRSETSSMRVGCHLFFRAKGVPLTHAARLLVERLCDDSNDHGRGRKLHALLLRKETLLRDLRHQRRLVALMRAWLYFHVPLSVGLLVAMAGHVFLVFFYW
;
A
#
# COMPACT_ATOMS: atom_id res chain seq x y z
N MET A 1 -26.54 -7.61 18.20
CA MET A 1 -25.51 -7.35 19.24
C MET A 1 -24.94 -8.71 19.57
N ASP A 2 -23.77 -9.14 19.12
CA ASP A 2 -22.49 -8.46 19.07
C ASP A 2 -21.65 -8.86 17.84
N GLN A 3 -21.33 -7.89 16.99
CA GLN A 3 -20.23 -7.98 16.01
C GLN A 3 -19.18 -6.96 16.44
N TYR A 4 -18.56 -7.18 17.59
CA TYR A 4 -17.50 -6.34 18.11
C TYR A 4 -16.21 -7.17 18.21
N HIS A 5 -15.17 -6.68 17.55
CA HIS A 5 -13.78 -7.15 17.60
C HIS A 5 -13.50 -8.58 17.15
N GLN A 6 -13.05 -8.74 15.90
CA GLN A 6 -11.71 -9.27 15.62
C GLN A 6 -11.30 -8.85 14.20
N SER A 7 -10.91 -7.59 14.04
CA SER A 7 -9.82 -7.29 13.10
C SER A 7 -8.59 -8.00 13.65
N VAL A 8 -8.43 -9.30 13.36
CA VAL A 8 -7.22 -10.03 13.69
C VAL A 8 -6.12 -9.33 12.90
N SER A 9 -5.45 -8.37 13.53
CA SER A 9 -4.29 -7.70 12.96
C SER A 9 -3.40 -8.83 12.44
N PHE A 10 -3.04 -8.82 11.17
CA PHE A 10 -2.14 -9.82 10.60
C PHE A 10 -0.85 -9.94 11.44
N LEU A 11 -0.45 -8.86 12.13
CA LEU A 11 0.60 -8.80 13.15
C LEU A 11 0.44 -9.81 14.30
N SER A 12 -0.78 -10.23 14.62
CA SER A 12 -1.14 -11.20 15.67
C SER A 12 -1.37 -12.62 15.11
N TYR A 13 -0.98 -12.90 13.87
CA TYR A 13 -1.18 -14.21 13.25
C TYR A 13 -0.62 -15.34 14.13
N ARG A 14 -1.48 -16.32 14.44
CA ARG A 14 -1.17 -17.53 15.23
C ARG A 14 -0.40 -17.22 16.53
N ARG A 15 -0.97 -16.35 17.39
CA ARG A 15 -0.42 -16.01 18.73
C ARG A 15 1.01 -15.43 18.66
N PHE A 16 1.25 -14.51 17.72
CA PHE A 16 2.54 -13.83 17.55
C PHE A 16 3.72 -14.77 17.24
N PHE A 17 3.47 -15.91 16.57
CA PHE A 17 4.50 -16.91 16.30
C PHE A 17 5.75 -16.32 15.63
N TYR A 18 5.57 -15.50 14.59
CA TYR A 18 6.70 -14.88 13.87
C TYR A 18 7.44 -13.82 14.69
N LEU A 19 6.75 -13.11 15.60
CA LEU A 19 7.40 -12.21 16.54
C LEU A 19 8.25 -13.00 17.54
N LYS A 20 7.74 -14.13 18.07
CA LYS A 20 8.51 -15.01 18.96
C LYS A 20 9.72 -15.62 18.25
N LEU A 21 9.55 -16.04 17.00
CA LEU A 21 10.63 -16.61 16.19
C LEU A 21 11.70 -15.56 15.88
N SER A 22 11.28 -14.36 15.45
CA SER A 22 12.17 -13.22 15.19
C SER A 22 12.91 -12.79 16.46
N SER A 23 12.21 -12.66 17.59
CA SER A 23 12.84 -12.31 18.87
C SER A 23 13.79 -13.40 19.37
N ALA A 24 13.44 -14.68 19.23
CA ALA A 24 14.31 -15.78 19.61
C ALA A 24 15.57 -15.80 18.73
N LEU A 25 15.43 -15.62 17.42
CA LEU A 25 16.56 -15.53 16.50
C LEU A 25 17.50 -14.38 16.88
N VAL A 26 16.94 -13.18 17.09
CA VAL A 26 17.71 -12.00 17.51
C VAL A 26 18.39 -12.22 18.85
N LEU A 27 17.69 -12.78 19.84
CA LEU A 27 18.26 -13.08 21.16
C LEU A 27 19.39 -14.11 21.07
N ILE A 28 19.23 -15.16 20.25
CA ILE A 28 20.28 -16.16 20.03
C ILE A 28 21.50 -15.52 19.36
N CYS A 29 21.31 -14.74 18.31
CA CYS A 29 22.40 -14.04 17.62
C CYS A 29 23.10 -13.02 18.55
N LEU A 30 22.33 -12.28 19.34
CA LEU A 30 22.85 -11.30 20.29
C LEU A 30 23.61 -11.99 21.44
N ALA A 31 23.07 -13.06 22.01
CA ALA A 31 23.74 -13.83 23.05
C ALA A 31 25.04 -14.44 22.51
N ALA A 32 25.01 -15.04 21.32
CA ALA A 32 26.21 -15.57 20.66
C ALA A 32 27.26 -14.48 20.47
N TYR A 33 26.86 -13.28 20.03
CA TYR A 33 27.75 -12.13 19.87
C TYR A 33 28.36 -11.66 21.20
N LEU A 34 27.55 -11.52 22.27
CA LEU A 34 28.02 -11.05 23.57
C LEU A 34 28.90 -12.06 24.31
N THR A 35 28.68 -13.37 24.10
CA THR A 35 29.50 -14.42 24.71
C THR A 35 30.83 -14.65 24.00
N HIS A 36 31.01 -14.07 22.81
CA HIS A 36 32.22 -14.25 22.02
C HIS A 36 33.12 -13.02 22.20
N GLU A 37 34.16 -13.14 23.02
CA GLU A 37 35.22 -12.14 23.09
C GLU A 37 36.14 -12.30 21.87
N PRO A 38 36.19 -11.32 20.94
CA PRO A 38 37.05 -11.43 19.77
C PRO A 38 38.51 -11.25 20.17
N ILE A 39 39.29 -12.34 20.11
CA ILE A 39 40.73 -12.38 20.46
C ILE A 39 41.58 -11.43 19.58
N ALA A 40 41.07 -10.95 18.44
CA ALA A 40 41.83 -10.11 17.52
C ALA A 40 40.96 -9.15 16.67
N GLY A 41 40.07 -8.37 17.29
CA GLY A 41 39.55 -7.10 16.75
C GLY A 41 38.74 -7.06 15.43
N HIS A 42 38.82 -8.07 14.56
CA HIS A 42 38.13 -8.13 13.26
C HIS A 42 37.09 -9.24 13.28
N ILE A 43 35.82 -8.86 13.40
CA ILE A 43 34.71 -9.82 13.56
C ILE A 43 34.31 -10.44 12.21
N GLY A 44 34.54 -9.72 11.10
CA GLY A 44 34.08 -10.11 9.75
C GLY A 44 34.66 -11.42 9.21
N SER A 45 35.85 -11.84 9.65
CA SER A 45 36.52 -13.07 9.21
C SER A 45 36.42 -14.24 10.20
N THR A 46 35.71 -14.05 11.31
CA THR A 46 35.52 -15.11 12.31
C THR A 46 34.46 -16.11 11.85
N TRP A 47 34.52 -17.35 12.36
CA TRP A 47 33.47 -18.36 12.14
C TRP A 47 32.07 -17.83 12.51
N LEU A 48 31.98 -16.98 13.55
CA LEU A 48 30.76 -16.30 13.95
C LEU A 48 30.29 -15.30 12.88
N GLY A 49 31.20 -14.52 12.28
CA GLY A 49 30.91 -13.64 11.16
C GLY A 49 30.27 -14.37 9.97
N TYR A 50 30.86 -15.49 9.53
CA TYR A 50 30.32 -16.29 8.42
C TYR A 50 28.93 -16.87 8.71
N THR A 51 28.68 -17.34 9.95
CA THR A 51 27.35 -17.86 10.34
C THR A 51 26.28 -16.77 10.36
N LEU A 52 26.57 -15.59 10.95
CA LEU A 52 25.65 -14.45 10.94
C LEU A 52 25.41 -13.93 9.51
N GLY A 53 26.45 -13.91 8.67
CA GLY A 53 26.35 -13.53 7.27
C GLY A 53 25.46 -14.49 6.47
N GLY A 54 25.66 -15.80 6.65
CA GLY A 54 24.82 -16.83 6.02
C GLY A 54 23.35 -16.77 6.46
N VAL A 55 23.09 -16.58 7.76
CA VAL A 55 21.73 -16.38 8.29
C VAL A 55 21.10 -15.11 7.70
N SER A 56 21.84 -14.00 7.63
CA SER A 56 21.37 -12.73 7.06
C SER A 56 21.03 -12.87 5.57
N ALA A 57 21.91 -13.52 4.79
CA ALA A 57 21.67 -13.77 3.37
C ALA A 57 20.43 -14.67 3.16
N GLY A 58 20.29 -15.73 3.97
CA GLY A 58 19.11 -16.59 3.96
C GLY A 58 17.82 -15.82 4.27
N LEU A 59 17.85 -14.90 5.25
CA LEU A 59 16.73 -14.02 5.57
C LEU A 59 16.39 -13.08 4.40
N VAL A 60 17.38 -12.46 3.74
CA VAL A 60 17.15 -11.62 2.55
C VAL A 60 16.45 -12.41 1.45
N LEU A 61 16.94 -13.61 1.13
CA LEU A 61 16.32 -14.49 0.12
C LEU A 61 14.89 -14.87 0.49
N PHE A 62 14.64 -15.21 1.76
CA PHE A 62 13.28 -15.49 2.26
C PHE A 62 12.34 -14.29 2.12
N LEU A 63 12.81 -13.08 2.43
CA LEU A 63 12.02 -11.85 2.32
C LEU A 63 11.70 -11.51 0.85
N LEU A 64 12.65 -11.74 -0.07
CA LEU A 64 12.44 -11.59 -1.52
C LEU A 64 11.47 -12.65 -2.06
N TRP A 65 11.56 -13.89 -1.56
CA TRP A 65 10.68 -14.99 -1.93
C TRP A 65 9.20 -14.65 -1.66
N PHE A 66 8.91 -13.96 -0.56
CA PHE A 66 7.55 -13.46 -0.29
C PHE A 66 7.00 -12.57 -1.41
N GLY A 67 7.85 -11.71 -2.01
CA GLY A 67 7.46 -10.85 -3.12
C GLY A 67 7.03 -11.63 -4.38
N ILE A 68 7.66 -12.79 -4.62
CA ILE A 68 7.31 -13.71 -5.70
C ILE A 68 6.05 -14.50 -5.34
N GLN A 69 5.97 -15.01 -4.11
CA GLN A 69 4.83 -15.79 -3.64
C GLN A 69 3.53 -14.98 -3.72
N LYS A 70 3.57 -13.67 -3.40
CA LYS A 70 2.42 -12.75 -3.55
C LYS A 70 1.79 -12.79 -4.95
N ARG A 71 2.58 -13.04 -6.00
CA ARG A 71 2.13 -13.09 -7.40
C ARG A 71 1.66 -14.48 -7.86
N ARG A 72 2.00 -15.53 -7.11
CA ARG A 72 1.63 -16.93 -7.39
C ARG A 72 0.35 -17.37 -6.65
N TYR A 73 -0.37 -16.43 -6.02
CA TYR A 73 -1.51 -16.77 -5.17
C TYR A 73 -2.75 -17.21 -5.96
N GLY A 74 -3.16 -18.47 -5.70
CA GLY A 74 -4.45 -19.06 -6.09
C GLY A 74 -4.90 -20.22 -5.18
N GLN A 75 -4.15 -20.59 -4.13
CA GLN A 75 -4.46 -21.78 -3.33
C GLN A 75 -4.19 -21.60 -1.82
N GLY A 76 -5.26 -21.52 -1.03
CA GLY A 76 -5.39 -22.01 0.36
C GLY A 76 -4.53 -21.46 1.50
N THR A 77 -3.40 -20.78 1.27
CA THR A 77 -2.56 -20.27 2.38
C THR A 77 -2.96 -18.85 2.78
N PRO A 78 -3.09 -18.55 4.09
CA PRO A 78 -3.49 -17.21 4.53
C PRO A 78 -2.36 -16.21 4.27
N LEU A 79 -2.60 -15.26 3.35
CA LEU A 79 -1.71 -14.13 3.02
C LEU A 79 -1.26 -13.34 4.26
N SER A 80 -2.08 -13.30 5.31
CA SER A 80 -1.78 -12.63 6.57
C SER A 80 -0.56 -13.23 7.29
N GLY A 81 -0.37 -14.55 7.23
CA GLY A 81 0.74 -15.23 7.90
C GLY A 81 2.09 -14.93 7.24
N TRP A 82 2.13 -14.93 5.91
CA TRP A 82 3.35 -14.59 5.16
C TRP A 82 3.71 -13.11 5.28
N LEU A 83 2.73 -12.21 5.23
CA LEU A 83 2.96 -10.79 5.44
C LEU A 83 3.49 -10.51 6.85
N SER A 84 2.94 -11.18 7.87
CA SER A 84 3.44 -11.08 9.24
C SER A 84 4.89 -11.55 9.36
N GLY A 85 5.22 -12.71 8.78
CA GLY A 85 6.59 -13.22 8.74
C GLY A 85 7.55 -12.25 8.06
N HIS A 86 7.16 -11.69 6.91
CA HIS A 86 7.98 -10.71 6.18
C HIS A 86 8.32 -9.48 7.01
N VAL A 87 7.36 -8.93 7.75
CA VAL A 87 7.59 -7.74 8.60
C VAL A 87 8.50 -8.07 9.79
N TYR A 88 8.22 -9.14 10.53
CA TYR A 88 9.00 -9.48 11.72
C TYR A 88 10.40 -9.99 11.39
N LEU A 89 10.57 -10.77 10.32
CA LEU A 89 11.88 -11.23 9.86
C LEU A 89 12.68 -10.11 9.20
N GLY A 90 12.02 -9.15 8.54
CA GLY A 90 12.66 -7.92 8.06
C GLY A 90 13.26 -7.09 9.19
N GLY A 91 12.55 -6.97 10.32
CA GLY A 91 13.08 -6.32 11.52
C GLY A 91 14.28 -7.08 12.14
N ALA A 92 14.19 -8.40 12.26
CA ALA A 92 15.32 -9.22 12.73
C ALA A 92 16.55 -9.11 11.83
N LEU A 93 16.37 -9.10 10.50
CA LEU A 93 17.44 -8.98 9.54
C LEU A 93 18.30 -7.73 9.80
N VAL A 94 17.70 -6.59 10.13
CA VAL A 94 18.45 -5.35 10.43
C VAL A 94 19.41 -5.59 11.59
N ILE A 95 18.95 -6.25 12.65
CA ILE A 95 19.77 -6.51 13.85
C ILE A 95 20.87 -7.52 13.53
N VAL A 96 20.52 -8.67 12.94
CA VAL A 96 21.47 -9.75 12.62
C VAL A 96 22.54 -9.27 11.64
N ALA A 97 22.16 -8.52 10.60
CA ALA A 97 23.11 -7.99 9.63
C ALA A 97 24.00 -6.88 10.20
N THR A 98 23.50 -6.09 11.16
CA THR A 98 24.33 -5.09 11.88
C THR A 98 25.32 -5.76 12.82
N LEU A 99 24.94 -6.87 13.47
CA LEU A 99 25.88 -7.67 14.26
C LEU A 99 26.95 -8.34 13.37
N HIS A 100 26.56 -8.82 12.18
CA HIS A 100 27.49 -9.39 11.20
C HIS A 100 28.54 -8.36 10.73
N SER A 101 28.15 -7.10 10.53
CA SER A 101 29.08 -6.05 10.10
C SER A 101 30.10 -5.62 11.16
N GLY A 102 29.94 -6.07 12.42
CA GLY A 102 30.83 -5.71 13.51
C GLY A 102 30.91 -4.21 13.79
N PHE A 103 29.96 -3.40 13.29
CA PHE A 103 29.97 -1.94 13.30
C PHE A 103 31.09 -1.27 12.49
N GLU A 104 31.82 -2.01 11.65
CA GLU A 104 32.90 -1.48 10.80
C GLU A 104 32.35 -0.97 9.45
N LEU A 105 31.66 0.18 9.47
CA LEU A 105 31.06 0.78 8.28
C LEU A 105 32.04 1.73 7.57
N GLY A 106 32.79 1.22 6.58
CA GLY A 106 33.62 2.02 5.65
C GLY A 106 32.92 2.37 4.32
N PRO A 107 33.53 3.13 3.39
CA PRO A 107 32.98 3.40 2.05
C PRO A 107 33.14 2.19 1.10
N ASN A 108 32.59 1.04 1.50
CA ASN A 108 32.73 -0.24 0.82
C ASN A 108 31.37 -0.81 0.41
N LEU A 109 31.38 -1.82 -0.46
CA LEU A 109 30.20 -2.56 -0.89
C LEU A 109 29.40 -3.15 0.30
N HIS A 110 30.08 -3.49 1.40
CA HIS A 110 29.44 -3.97 2.63
C HIS A 110 28.50 -2.91 3.23
N SER A 111 28.98 -1.69 3.43
CA SER A 111 28.17 -0.57 3.94
C SER A 111 27.07 -0.15 2.98
N LEU A 112 27.31 -0.24 1.66
CA LEU A 112 26.26 -0.03 0.66
C LEU A 112 25.14 -1.08 0.82
N THR A 113 25.49 -2.35 1.01
CA THR A 113 24.54 -3.44 1.22
C THR A 113 23.72 -3.22 2.49
N TRP A 114 24.38 -2.82 3.58
CA TRP A 114 23.72 -2.46 4.84
C TRP A 114 22.78 -1.25 4.66
N LEU A 115 23.20 -0.19 3.97
CA LEU A 115 22.39 0.99 3.71
C LEU A 115 21.14 0.65 2.88
N LEU A 116 21.31 -0.10 1.78
CA LEU A 116 20.19 -0.55 0.95
C LEU A 116 19.23 -1.44 1.73
N MET A 117 19.73 -2.31 2.60
CA MET A 117 18.92 -3.13 3.50
C MET A 117 18.08 -2.25 4.43
N VAL A 118 18.70 -1.30 5.14
CA VAL A 118 17.99 -0.40 6.06
C VAL A 118 16.92 0.41 5.33
N MET A 119 17.25 1.00 4.16
CA MET A 119 16.28 1.74 3.35
C MET A 119 15.11 0.87 2.88
N THR A 120 15.40 -0.38 2.48
CA THR A 120 14.38 -1.35 2.06
C THR A 120 13.43 -1.68 3.22
N VAL A 121 13.98 -1.96 4.41
CA VAL A 121 13.19 -2.30 5.61
C VAL A 121 12.35 -1.10 6.07
N LEU A 122 12.93 0.11 6.12
CA LEU A 122 12.19 1.33 6.47
C LEU A 122 11.05 1.60 5.49
N SER A 123 11.31 1.48 4.18
CA SER A 123 10.26 1.56 3.16
C SER A 123 9.18 0.50 3.37
N GLY A 124 9.56 -0.72 3.76
CA GLY A 124 8.64 -1.80 4.10
C GLY A 124 7.72 -1.44 5.28
N VAL A 125 8.29 -0.92 6.37
CA VAL A 125 7.55 -0.46 7.56
C VAL A 125 6.56 0.65 7.20
N ILE A 126 6.96 1.63 6.38
CA ILE A 126 6.04 2.67 5.88
C ILE A 126 4.87 2.04 5.13
N GLY A 127 5.14 1.06 4.25
CA GLY A 127 4.09 0.33 3.53
C GLY A 127 3.08 -0.35 4.47
N VAL A 128 3.58 -0.96 5.55
CA VAL A 128 2.75 -1.59 6.59
C VAL A 128 1.91 -0.56 7.34
N ILE A 129 2.50 0.56 7.76
CA ILE A 129 1.78 1.64 8.46
C ILE A 129 0.64 2.16 7.59
N VAL A 130 0.91 2.42 6.30
CA VAL A 130 -0.11 2.90 5.37
C VAL A 130 -1.20 1.85 5.16
N TYR A 131 -0.85 0.57 5.05
CA TYR A 131 -1.81 -0.52 4.94
C TYR A 131 -2.71 -0.65 6.18
N CYS A 132 -2.16 -0.52 7.38
CA CYS A 132 -2.92 -0.54 8.64
C CYS A 132 -3.79 0.72 8.81
N ARG A 133 -3.29 1.88 8.37
CA ARG A 133 -3.98 3.17 8.54
C ARG A 133 -5.17 3.33 7.62
N TYR A 134 -5.13 2.75 6.42
CA TYR A 134 -6.19 2.87 5.42
C TYR A 134 -6.91 1.55 5.18
N PRO A 135 -7.79 1.11 6.11
CA PRO A 135 -8.57 -0.12 5.96
C PRO A 135 -9.54 -0.04 4.76
N ALA A 136 -9.76 1.14 4.19
CA ALA A 136 -10.48 1.33 2.93
C ALA A 136 -9.90 0.47 1.78
N LEU A 137 -8.58 0.28 1.75
CA LEU A 137 -7.89 -0.61 0.80
C LEU A 137 -8.29 -2.08 0.97
N LEU A 138 -8.61 -2.50 2.20
CA LEU A 138 -9.09 -3.83 2.55
C LEU A 138 -10.60 -3.98 2.29
N SER A 139 -11.36 -2.89 2.44
CA SER A 139 -12.81 -2.89 2.30
C SER A 139 -13.28 -2.82 0.85
N ALA A 140 -12.49 -2.33 -0.09
CA ALA A 140 -12.81 -2.39 -1.52
C ALA A 140 -13.09 -3.83 -2.00
N SER A 141 -12.45 -4.82 -1.38
CA SER A 141 -12.73 -6.25 -1.61
C SER A 141 -13.84 -6.83 -0.70
N ARG A 142 -14.20 -6.16 0.41
CA ARG A 142 -15.15 -6.69 1.42
C ARG A 142 -16.54 -6.04 1.41
N ARG A 143 -16.70 -4.83 0.86
CA ARG A 143 -17.99 -4.15 0.71
C ARG A 143 -18.70 -4.49 -0.60
N GLY A 144 -18.13 -5.38 -1.43
CA GLY A 144 -18.81 -5.95 -2.59
C GLY A 144 -19.14 -4.96 -3.72
N LEU A 145 -18.54 -3.77 -3.73
CA LEU A 145 -18.63 -2.84 -4.85
C LEU A 145 -17.22 -2.57 -5.37
N THR A 146 -16.85 -3.34 -6.37
CA THR A 146 -15.68 -3.12 -7.22
C THR A 146 -15.73 -1.73 -7.85
N ASP A 147 -14.58 -1.18 -8.23
CA ASP A 147 -14.51 0.11 -8.96
C ASP A 147 -15.45 0.12 -10.18
N SER A 148 -15.59 -1.04 -10.85
CA SER A 148 -16.54 -1.26 -11.95
C SER A 148 -18.00 -1.13 -11.51
N GLU A 149 -18.40 -1.75 -10.39
CA GLU A 149 -19.77 -1.68 -9.89
C GLU A 149 -20.13 -0.27 -9.41
N MET A 150 -19.20 0.45 -8.77
CA MET A 150 -19.42 1.87 -8.43
C MET A 150 -19.59 2.73 -9.67
N LEU A 151 -18.82 2.48 -10.74
CA LEU A 151 -18.98 3.20 -12.01
C LEU A 151 -20.33 2.90 -12.67
N VAL A 152 -20.81 1.66 -12.60
CA VAL A 152 -22.15 1.28 -13.07
C VAL A 152 -23.24 1.99 -12.27
N GLN A 153 -23.10 2.10 -10.94
CA GLN A 153 -24.07 2.85 -10.12
C GLN A 153 -24.09 4.34 -10.46
N VAL A 154 -22.92 4.93 -10.74
CA VAL A 154 -22.84 6.34 -11.18
C VAL A 154 -23.53 6.51 -12.54
N ASP A 155 -23.33 5.57 -13.47
CA ASP A 155 -24.00 5.59 -14.78
C ASP A 155 -25.54 5.52 -14.65
N ALA A 156 -26.03 4.65 -13.76
CA ALA A 156 -27.46 4.54 -13.47
C ALA A 156 -28.04 5.83 -12.83
N LEU A 157 -27.25 6.52 -12.00
CA LEU A 157 -27.65 7.82 -11.44
C LEU A 157 -27.64 8.93 -12.49
N ASP A 158 -26.68 8.90 -13.43
CA ASP A 158 -26.60 9.87 -14.52
C ASP A 158 -27.82 9.78 -15.44
N LEU A 159 -28.23 8.57 -15.81
CA LEU A 159 -29.45 8.35 -16.61
C LEU A 159 -30.71 8.85 -15.89
N GLN A 160 -30.81 8.66 -14.57
CA GLN A 160 -31.93 9.19 -13.79
C GLN A 160 -31.91 10.72 -13.69
N CYS A 161 -30.74 11.33 -13.59
CA CYS A 161 -30.60 12.78 -13.56
C CYS A 161 -30.96 13.39 -14.92
N GLU A 162 -30.49 12.82 -16.04
CA GLU A 162 -30.82 13.29 -17.40
C GLU A 162 -32.32 13.20 -17.67
N GLY A 163 -32.97 12.09 -17.29
CA GLY A 163 -34.41 11.93 -17.48
C GLY A 163 -35.25 12.96 -16.70
N LEU A 164 -34.81 13.35 -15.49
CA LEU A 164 -35.47 14.40 -14.71
C LEU A 164 -35.09 15.81 -15.19
N GLY A 165 -33.82 16.03 -15.54
CA GLY A 165 -33.30 17.31 -16.01
C GLY A 165 -33.91 17.76 -17.34
N ALA A 166 -34.19 16.82 -18.26
CA ALA A 166 -34.88 17.11 -19.51
C ALA A 166 -36.28 17.73 -19.31
N THR A 167 -36.90 17.53 -18.14
CA THR A 167 -38.21 18.10 -17.80
C THR A 167 -38.13 19.49 -17.14
N LEU A 168 -36.94 19.92 -16.71
CA LEU A 168 -36.70 21.14 -15.92
C LEU A 168 -36.06 22.29 -16.75
N GLY A 169 -35.71 22.05 -18.02
CA GLY A 169 -35.20 23.07 -18.95
C GLY A 169 -33.82 22.76 -19.54
N ASN A 170 -33.48 23.48 -20.61
CA ASN A 170 -32.25 23.22 -21.39
C ASN A 170 -30.97 23.50 -20.59
N ASP A 171 -30.96 24.54 -19.73
CA ASP A 171 -29.80 24.92 -18.92
C ASP A 171 -29.40 23.82 -17.90
N VAL A 172 -30.39 23.10 -17.36
CA VAL A 172 -30.16 21.96 -16.45
C VAL A 172 -29.64 20.75 -17.23
N SER A 173 -30.19 20.50 -18.42
CA SER A 173 -29.74 19.41 -19.30
C SER A 173 -28.28 19.59 -19.73
N ASP A 174 -27.87 20.82 -20.06
CA ASP A 174 -26.50 21.14 -20.45
C ASP A 174 -25.52 20.92 -19.30
N ALA A 175 -25.87 21.38 -18.08
CA ALA A 175 -25.05 21.17 -16.89
C ALA A 175 -24.90 19.67 -16.53
N LEU A 176 -25.95 18.87 -16.73
CA LEU A 176 -25.92 17.42 -16.52
C LEU A 176 -25.04 16.69 -17.54
N SER A 177 -25.15 17.07 -18.82
CA SER A 177 -24.32 16.51 -19.90
C SER A 177 -22.83 16.78 -19.68
N GLN A 178 -22.49 17.96 -19.15
CA GLN A 178 -21.12 18.33 -18.79
C GLN A 178 -20.61 17.53 -17.58
N SER A 179 -21.46 17.28 -16.58
CA SER A 179 -21.08 16.40 -15.45
C SER A 179 -20.88 14.94 -15.88
N ARG A 180 -21.59 14.47 -16.90
CA ARG A 180 -21.43 13.12 -17.46
C ARG A 180 -20.13 12.98 -18.25
N SER A 181 -19.75 13.98 -19.04
CA SER A 181 -18.49 13.96 -19.79
C SER A 181 -17.25 13.96 -18.88
N GLU A 182 -17.32 14.63 -17.72
CA GLU A 182 -16.27 14.49 -16.69
C GLU A 182 -16.19 13.07 -16.11
N THR A 183 -17.35 12.47 -15.87
CA THR A 183 -17.46 11.12 -15.30
C THR A 183 -16.94 10.07 -16.28
N SER A 184 -17.21 10.24 -17.58
CA SER A 184 -16.67 9.38 -18.64
C SER A 184 -15.16 9.55 -18.81
N SER A 185 -14.63 10.77 -18.66
CA SER A 185 -13.17 11.02 -18.61
C SER A 185 -12.50 10.30 -17.43
N MET A 186 -13.16 10.24 -16.28
CA MET A 186 -12.70 9.45 -15.12
C MET A 186 -12.70 7.93 -15.41
N ARG A 187 -13.45 7.44 -16.41
CA ARG A 187 -13.53 6.02 -16.80
C ARG A 187 -12.32 5.56 -17.62
N VAL A 188 -11.77 6.41 -18.48
CA VAL A 188 -10.74 6.06 -19.49
C VAL A 188 -9.32 5.95 -18.91
N GLY A 189 -9.14 6.22 -17.60
CA GLY A 189 -7.82 6.08 -16.95
C GLY A 189 -6.79 7.15 -17.34
N CYS A 190 -7.19 8.14 -18.14
CA CYS A 190 -6.29 9.15 -18.72
C CYS A 190 -5.96 10.31 -17.77
N HIS A 191 -6.00 10.08 -16.45
CA HIS A 191 -5.99 11.18 -15.48
C HIS A 191 -4.97 10.97 -14.36
N LEU A 192 -3.70 10.90 -14.73
CA LEU A 192 -2.61 11.18 -13.77
C LEU A 192 -2.31 12.69 -13.65
N PHE A 193 -2.79 13.55 -14.56
CA PHE A 193 -2.30 14.93 -14.66
C PHE A 193 -3.32 16.08 -14.71
N PHE A 194 -4.63 15.85 -14.88
CA PHE A 194 -5.57 16.98 -15.00
C PHE A 194 -6.02 17.55 -13.64
N ARG A 195 -5.15 18.37 -13.06
CA ARG A 195 -5.52 19.60 -12.36
C ARG A 195 -6.95 19.66 -11.78
N ALA A 196 -7.12 19.12 -10.58
CA ALA A 196 -8.24 19.40 -9.68
C ALA A 196 -8.18 20.84 -9.13
N LYS A 197 -8.16 21.85 -10.01
CA LYS A 197 -8.35 23.27 -9.65
C LYS A 197 -9.76 23.79 -10.00
N GLY A 198 -10.56 23.02 -10.72
CA GLY A 198 -11.98 23.31 -10.92
C GLY A 198 -12.84 22.73 -9.80
N VAL A 199 -13.86 23.48 -9.38
CA VAL A 199 -14.98 22.94 -8.60
C VAL A 199 -15.55 21.75 -9.40
N PRO A 200 -15.74 20.55 -8.81
CA PRO A 200 -16.25 19.40 -9.54
C PRO A 200 -17.56 19.79 -10.24
N LEU A 201 -17.73 19.53 -11.54
CA LEU A 201 -18.90 20.02 -12.29
C LEU A 201 -20.22 19.47 -11.75
N THR A 202 -20.20 18.36 -11.00
CA THR A 202 -21.36 17.87 -10.23
C THR A 202 -21.83 18.86 -9.16
N HIS A 203 -20.90 19.59 -8.53
CA HIS A 203 -21.20 20.65 -7.56
C HIS A 203 -21.69 21.92 -8.24
N ALA A 204 -21.16 22.23 -9.43
CA ALA A 204 -21.69 23.32 -10.26
C ALA A 204 -23.12 23.04 -10.73
N ALA A 205 -23.40 21.82 -11.21
CA ALA A 205 -24.74 21.38 -11.59
C ALA A 205 -25.71 21.38 -10.38
N ARG A 206 -25.24 20.99 -9.19
CA ARG A 206 -26.03 21.06 -7.96
C ARG A 206 -26.40 22.49 -7.57
N LEU A 207 -25.43 23.41 -7.60
CA LEU A 207 -25.67 24.85 -7.32
C LEU A 207 -26.64 25.47 -8.33
N LEU A 208 -26.58 25.04 -9.59
CA LEU A 208 -27.45 25.52 -10.66
C LEU A 208 -28.90 25.01 -10.46
N VAL A 209 -29.05 23.72 -10.10
CA VAL A 209 -30.34 23.14 -9.71
C VAL A 209 -30.91 23.78 -8.46
N GLU A 210 -30.08 24.06 -7.45
CA GLU A 210 -30.49 24.74 -6.22
C GLU A 210 -30.97 26.16 -6.51
N ARG A 211 -30.27 26.91 -7.39
CA ARG A 211 -30.71 28.24 -7.84
C ARG A 211 -32.00 28.22 -8.66
N LEU A 212 -32.16 27.28 -9.59
CA LEU A 212 -33.32 27.23 -10.48
C LEU A 212 -34.58 26.67 -9.80
N CYS A 213 -34.42 25.80 -8.80
CA CYS A 213 -35.55 25.24 -8.05
C CYS A 213 -36.07 26.16 -6.95
N ASP A 214 -35.30 27.18 -6.55
CA ASP A 214 -35.76 28.25 -5.64
C ASP A 214 -36.66 29.25 -6.39
N ASP A 215 -36.48 29.39 -7.71
CA ASP A 215 -37.23 30.30 -8.59
C ASP A 215 -38.50 29.65 -9.18
N SER A 216 -38.53 28.32 -9.29
CA SER A 216 -39.64 27.57 -9.89
C SER A 216 -40.54 26.91 -8.83
N ASN A 217 -41.86 27.06 -8.97
CA ASN A 217 -42.86 26.47 -8.04
C ASN A 217 -42.90 24.91 -8.07
N ASP A 218 -41.97 24.25 -8.79
CA ASP A 218 -41.87 22.79 -8.97
C ASP A 218 -40.91 22.14 -7.95
N HIS A 219 -41.15 22.46 -6.68
CA HIS A 219 -40.31 22.06 -5.54
C HIS A 219 -40.14 20.52 -5.41
N GLY A 220 -41.05 19.72 -5.97
CA GLY A 220 -41.01 18.26 -5.87
C GLY A 220 -39.93 17.61 -6.75
N ARG A 221 -39.83 18.04 -8.02
CA ARG A 221 -38.87 17.48 -8.99
C ARG A 221 -37.45 17.97 -8.71
N GLY A 222 -37.31 19.23 -8.35
CA GLY A 222 -36.06 19.84 -7.93
C GLY A 222 -35.39 19.15 -6.75
N ARG A 223 -36.15 18.88 -5.67
CA ARG A 223 -35.64 18.14 -4.51
C ARG A 223 -35.17 16.72 -4.86
N LYS A 224 -35.88 16.04 -5.76
CA LYS A 224 -35.50 14.69 -6.22
C LYS A 224 -34.21 14.71 -7.02
N LEU A 225 -34.05 15.66 -7.95
CA LEU A 225 -32.83 15.84 -8.72
C LEU A 225 -31.64 16.22 -7.81
N HIS A 226 -31.85 17.12 -6.86
CA HIS A 226 -30.85 17.48 -5.86
C HIS A 226 -30.39 16.28 -5.02
N ALA A 227 -31.32 15.42 -4.58
CA ALA A 227 -30.99 14.20 -3.84
C ALA A 227 -30.16 13.21 -4.68
N LEU A 228 -30.46 13.07 -5.98
CA LEU A 228 -29.69 12.22 -6.90
C LEU A 228 -28.28 12.77 -7.14
N LEU A 229 -28.15 14.09 -7.35
CA LEU A 229 -26.85 14.74 -7.52
C LEU A 229 -25.97 14.62 -6.26
N LEU A 230 -26.56 14.79 -5.07
CA LEU A 230 -25.90 14.55 -3.80
C LEU A 230 -25.35 13.12 -3.70
N ARG A 231 -26.18 12.13 -4.06
CA ARG A 231 -25.77 10.72 -4.04
C ARG A 231 -24.64 10.45 -5.04
N LYS A 232 -24.72 11.00 -6.26
CA LYS A 232 -23.63 10.94 -7.24
C LYS A 232 -22.33 11.56 -6.70
N GLU A 233 -22.41 12.73 -6.07
CA GLU A 233 -21.27 13.44 -5.51
C GLU A 233 -20.56 12.61 -4.42
N THR A 234 -21.33 11.99 -3.52
CA THR A 234 -20.78 11.11 -2.48
C THR A 234 -20.06 9.89 -3.08
N LEU A 235 -20.67 9.20 -4.05
CA LEU A 235 -20.04 8.06 -4.73
C LEU A 235 -18.76 8.45 -5.48
N LEU A 236 -18.75 9.60 -6.17
CA LEU A 236 -17.55 10.09 -6.85
C LEU A 236 -16.44 10.48 -5.87
N ARG A 237 -16.79 11.05 -4.71
CA ARG A 237 -15.82 11.35 -3.65
C ARG A 237 -15.16 10.08 -3.13
N ASP A 238 -15.95 9.03 -2.90
CA ASP A 238 -15.45 7.74 -2.45
C ASP A 238 -14.56 7.06 -3.50
N LEU A 239 -15.00 7.04 -4.76
CA LEU A 239 -14.21 6.54 -5.90
C LEU A 239 -12.86 7.26 -6.03
N ARG A 240 -12.85 8.61 -5.94
CA ARG A 240 -11.61 9.40 -6.00
C ARG A 240 -10.69 9.09 -4.83
N HIS A 241 -11.24 8.95 -3.62
CA HIS A 241 -10.46 8.61 -2.44
C HIS A 241 -9.82 7.22 -2.59
N GLN A 242 -10.60 6.22 -3.01
CA GLN A 242 -10.14 4.86 -3.26
C GLN A 242 -9.02 4.82 -4.31
N ARG A 243 -9.19 5.49 -5.45
CA ARG A 243 -8.16 5.55 -6.50
C ARG A 243 -6.88 6.24 -6.05
N ARG A 244 -6.97 7.31 -5.25
CA ARG A 244 -5.79 7.97 -4.67
C ARG A 244 -5.00 7.04 -3.77
N LEU A 245 -5.69 6.26 -2.92
CA LEU A 245 -5.03 5.28 -2.06
C LEU A 245 -4.35 4.17 -2.86
N VAL A 246 -5.02 3.64 -3.90
CA VAL A 246 -4.43 2.64 -4.80
C VAL A 246 -3.22 3.21 -5.56
N ALA A 247 -3.30 4.46 -6.03
CA ALA A 247 -2.20 5.14 -6.70
C ALA A 247 -1.00 5.32 -5.76
N LEU A 248 -1.24 5.71 -4.50
CA LEU A 248 -0.20 5.82 -3.48
C LEU A 248 0.47 4.47 -3.20
N MET A 249 -0.30 3.37 -3.13
CA MET A 249 0.25 2.01 -3.00
C MET A 249 1.09 1.58 -4.20
N ARG A 250 0.68 1.93 -5.41
CA ARG A 250 1.48 1.67 -6.62
C ARG A 250 2.77 2.48 -6.62
N ALA A 251 2.71 3.76 -6.24
CA ALA A 251 3.89 4.61 -6.12
C ALA A 251 4.87 4.09 -5.04
N TRP A 252 4.35 3.67 -3.88
CA TRP A 252 5.16 3.02 -2.85
C TRP A 252 5.84 1.75 -3.35
N LEU A 253 5.11 0.89 -4.07
CA LEU A 253 5.68 -0.35 -4.62
C LEU A 253 6.78 -0.04 -5.65
N TYR A 254 6.61 1.02 -6.44
CA TYR A 254 7.62 1.48 -7.40
C TYR A 254 8.92 1.93 -6.72
N PHE A 255 8.88 2.42 -5.48
CA PHE A 255 10.08 2.76 -4.71
C PHE A 255 10.67 1.55 -3.97
N HIS A 256 9.82 0.76 -3.31
CA HIS A 256 10.25 -0.36 -2.48
C HIS A 256 10.86 -1.51 -3.28
N VAL A 257 10.30 -1.86 -4.45
CA VAL A 257 10.77 -3.00 -5.24
C VAL A 257 12.17 -2.80 -5.80
N PRO A 258 12.52 -1.66 -6.42
CA PRO A 258 13.89 -1.41 -6.88
C PRO A 258 14.93 -1.43 -5.76
N LEU A 259 14.59 -0.93 -4.57
CA LEU A 259 15.47 -1.02 -3.41
C LEU A 259 15.76 -2.48 -3.03
N SER A 260 14.73 -3.33 -2.99
CA SER A 260 14.90 -4.76 -2.71
C SER A 260 15.73 -5.48 -3.78
N VAL A 261 15.59 -5.10 -5.05
CA VAL A 261 16.41 -5.64 -6.15
C VAL A 261 17.85 -5.15 -6.04
N GLY A 262 18.06 -3.87 -5.73
CA GLY A 262 19.39 -3.31 -5.48
C GLY A 262 20.08 -4.01 -4.31
N LEU A 263 19.35 -4.28 -3.22
CA LEU A 263 19.85 -5.05 -2.08
C LEU A 263 20.29 -6.46 -2.50
N LEU A 264 19.50 -7.16 -3.33
CA LEU A 264 19.85 -8.49 -3.82
C LEU A 264 21.16 -8.47 -4.62
N VAL A 265 21.31 -7.50 -5.53
CA VAL A 265 22.53 -7.35 -6.34
C VAL A 265 23.73 -6.99 -5.48
N ALA A 266 23.57 -6.04 -4.55
CA ALA A 266 24.62 -5.63 -3.63
C ALA A 266 25.05 -6.78 -2.72
N MET A 267 24.10 -7.57 -2.19
CA MET A 267 24.37 -8.77 -1.40
C MET A 267 25.14 -9.82 -2.20
N ALA A 268 24.73 -10.11 -3.43
CA ALA A 268 25.44 -11.05 -4.29
C ALA A 268 26.88 -10.60 -4.57
N GLY A 269 27.07 -9.31 -4.87
CA GLY A 269 28.39 -8.72 -5.04
C GLY A 269 29.23 -8.76 -3.76
N HIS A 270 28.62 -8.51 -2.60
CA HIS A 270 29.30 -8.58 -1.31
C HIS A 270 29.78 -10.00 -1.01
N VAL A 271 28.93 -11.01 -1.20
CA VAL A 271 29.31 -12.42 -1.06
C VAL A 271 30.44 -12.77 -2.02
N PHE A 272 30.32 -12.41 -3.30
CA PHE A 272 31.38 -12.66 -4.28
C PHE A 272 32.72 -12.02 -3.87
N LEU A 273 32.69 -10.75 -3.44
CA LEU A 273 33.90 -10.03 -3.07
C LEU A 273 34.59 -10.68 -1.85
N VAL A 274 33.81 -11.07 -0.83
CA VAL A 274 34.36 -11.74 0.37
C VAL A 274 34.93 -13.12 0.06
N PHE A 275 34.36 -13.88 -0.88
CA PHE A 275 34.86 -15.22 -1.22
C PHE A 275 36.03 -15.23 -2.21
N PHE A 276 36.18 -14.20 -3.05
CA PHE A 276 37.21 -14.15 -4.10
C PHE A 276 38.41 -13.25 -3.79
N TYR A 277 38.21 -12.18 -3.01
CA TYR A 277 39.25 -11.18 -2.74
C TYR A 277 39.76 -11.18 -1.28
N TRP A 278 39.26 -12.09 -0.45
CA TRP A 278 39.72 -12.32 0.93
C TRP A 278 40.06 -13.79 1.09
#